data_AF-A0A943CVV3-F1
#
_entry.id   AF-A0A943CVV3-F1
#
_cell.length_a   1.000
_cell.length_b   1.000
_cell.length_c   1.000
_cell.angle_alpha   90.00
_cell.angle_beta   90.00
_cell.angle_gamma   90.00
#
_symmetry.space_group_name_H-M   'P 1'
#
loop_
_entity.id
_entity.type
_entity.pdbx_description
1 polymer ?
#
loop_
_entity_poly.entity_id
_entity_poly.type
_entity_poly.pdbx_seq_one_letter_code
_entity_poly.pdbx_strand_id
1 'polypeptide(L)'
;MRKGFNVSELQAKKTDYRIPTFGYKSALVILLGAVISTIIIPSILSVLGISNSFSILIGNTFITSFSISYARYFIESRKGFCKGFWLNYLFFAVSFAIISYLWGYLNFYL
;
A
#
# COMPACT_ATOMS: atom_id res chain seq x y z
N MET A 1 -50.70 -11.25 9.03
CA MET A 1 -49.99 -11.00 7.76
C MET A 1 -48.67 -10.28 8.09
N ARG A 2 -47.51 -10.91 7.87
CA ARG A 2 -46.20 -10.28 8.11
C ARG A 2 -45.94 -9.27 7.00
N LYS A 3 -45.82 -7.99 7.35
CA LYS A 3 -45.47 -6.90 6.44
C LYS A 3 -44.03 -7.14 5.97
N GLY A 4 -43.87 -7.79 4.82
CA GLY A 4 -42.56 -7.99 4.21
C GLY A 4 -41.97 -6.63 3.90
N PHE A 5 -40.81 -6.33 4.49
CA PHE A 5 -40.04 -5.14 4.14
C PHE A 5 -39.71 -5.20 2.65
N ASN A 6 -40.09 -4.15 1.92
CA ASN A 6 -39.90 -4.06 0.49
C ASN A 6 -38.39 -3.92 0.24
N VAL A 7 -37.80 -4.79 -0.58
CA VAL A 7 -36.35 -4.85 -0.81
C VAL A 7 -35.82 -3.50 -1.37
N SER A 8 -36.70 -2.72 -1.99
CA SER A 8 -36.45 -1.34 -2.44
C SER A 8 -36.12 -0.36 -1.31
N GLU A 9 -36.71 -0.50 -0.11
CA GLU A 9 -36.40 0.34 1.05
C GLU A 9 -35.01 0.07 1.62
N LEU A 10 -34.50 -1.17 1.45
CA LEU A 10 -33.14 -1.55 1.82
C LEU A 10 -32.09 -1.01 0.83
N GLN A 11 -32.41 -0.93 -0.47
CA GLN A 11 -31.54 -0.27 -1.46
C GLN A 11 -31.50 1.25 -1.30
N ALA A 12 -32.61 1.87 -0.87
CA ALA A 12 -32.67 3.30 -0.56
C ALA A 12 -31.80 3.67 0.66
N LYS A 13 -31.52 2.72 1.54
CA LYS A 13 -30.53 2.83 2.62
C LYS A 13 -29.14 2.43 2.14
N LYS A 14 -28.74 2.87 0.93
CA LYS A 14 -27.31 3.01 0.61
C LYS A 14 -26.74 3.95 1.67
N THR A 15 -26.05 3.35 2.62
CA THR A 15 -25.29 4.03 3.65
C THR A 15 -24.52 5.18 2.99
N ASP A 16 -24.84 6.43 3.35
CA ASP A 16 -24.17 7.67 2.89
C ASP A 16 -22.75 7.80 3.48
N TYR A 17 -22.04 6.68 3.50
CA TYR A 17 -20.63 6.64 3.77
C TYR A 17 -19.99 6.71 2.40
N ARG A 18 -19.40 7.85 2.07
CA ARG A 18 -18.35 7.91 1.06
C ARG A 18 -17.19 7.06 1.56
N ILE A 19 -17.31 5.74 1.39
CA ILE A 19 -16.24 4.78 1.70
C ILE A 19 -15.06 5.22 0.84
N PRO A 20 -13.94 5.64 1.45
CA PRO A 20 -12.78 6.04 0.69
C PRO A 20 -12.23 4.79 0.01
N THR A 21 -12.54 4.64 -1.28
CA THR A 21 -12.00 3.59 -2.13
C THR A 21 -10.75 4.12 -2.82
N PHE A 22 -9.74 3.28 -3.00
CA PHE A 22 -8.60 3.67 -3.82
C PHE A 22 -9.05 3.75 -5.28
N GLY A 23 -8.96 4.96 -5.86
CA GLY A 23 -9.21 5.13 -7.29
C GLY A 23 -8.18 4.38 -8.17
N TYR A 24 -8.51 4.18 -9.45
CA TYR A 24 -7.62 3.53 -10.42
C TYR A 24 -6.22 4.17 -10.50
N LYS A 25 -6.14 5.50 -10.42
CA LYS A 25 -4.87 6.24 -10.40
C LYS A 25 -3.99 5.86 -9.22
N SER A 26 -4.61 5.75 -8.05
CA SER A 26 -3.94 5.34 -6.81
C SER A 26 -3.43 3.90 -6.91
N ALA A 27 -4.25 2.99 -7.44
CA ALA A 27 -3.85 1.61 -7.65
C ALA A 27 -2.64 1.49 -8.60
N LEU A 28 -2.62 2.26 -9.69
CA LEU A 28 -1.52 2.27 -10.65
C LEU A 28 -0.21 2.74 -10.01
N VAL A 29 -0.24 3.81 -9.21
CA VAL A 29 0.95 4.31 -8.50
C VAL A 29 1.48 3.29 -7.49
N ILE A 30 0.59 2.62 -6.75
CA ILE A 30 0.99 1.58 -5.79
C ILE A 30 1.63 0.39 -6.53
N LEU A 31 1.03 -0.05 -7.65
CA LEU A 31 1.56 -1.13 -8.49
C LEU A 31 2.95 -0.80 -9.03
N LEU A 32 3.13 0.39 -9.62
CA LEU A 32 4.43 0.82 -10.12
C LEU A 32 5.46 0.91 -9.00
N GLY A 33 5.08 1.45 -7.85
CA GLY A 33 5.92 1.48 -6.65
C GLY A 33 6.40 0.10 -6.23
N ALA A 34 5.49 -0.88 -6.22
CA ALA A 34 5.80 -2.27 -5.87
C ALA A 34 6.71 -2.96 -6.90
N VAL A 35 6.54 -2.67 -8.20
CA VAL A 35 7.43 -3.19 -9.25
C VAL A 35 8.82 -2.58 -9.13
N ILE A 36 8.89 -1.26 -8.91
CA ILE A 36 10.16 -0.55 -8.76
C ILE A 36 10.93 -1.08 -7.54
N SER A 37 10.25 -1.29 -6.42
CA SER A 37 10.87 -1.75 -5.18
C SER A 37 11.39 -3.19 -5.25
N THR A 38 10.69 -4.08 -5.96
CA THR A 38 11.01 -5.52 -5.97
C THR A 38 11.86 -5.96 -7.15
N ILE A 39 11.82 -5.23 -8.28
CA ILE A 39 12.54 -5.62 -9.50
C ILE A 39 13.64 -4.61 -9.82
N ILE A 40 13.30 -3.33 -9.92
CA ILE A 40 14.23 -2.32 -10.44
C ILE A 40 15.32 -2.00 -9.40
N ILE A 41 14.94 -1.72 -8.16
CA ILE A 41 15.91 -1.44 -7.08
C ILE A 41 16.89 -2.61 -6.90
N PRO A 42 16.45 -3.86 -6.74
CA PRO A 42 17.40 -4.95 -6.55
C PRO A 42 18.26 -5.23 -7.78
N SER A 43 17.74 -5.02 -8.99
CA SER A 43 18.54 -5.14 -10.22
C SER A 43 19.68 -4.12 -10.25
N ILE A 44 19.40 -2.86 -9.86
CA ILE A 44 20.42 -1.80 -9.81
C ILE A 44 21.44 -2.08 -8.70
N LEU A 45 20.96 -2.45 -7.50
CA LEU A 45 21.83 -2.72 -6.35
C LEU A 45 22.65 -4.01 -6.52
N SER A 46 22.17 -4.96 -7.33
CA SER A 46 22.91 -6.17 -7.69
C SER A 46 24.16 -5.84 -8.51
N VAL A 47 24.15 -4.79 -9.33
CA VAL A 47 25.35 -4.31 -10.06
C VAL A 47 26.43 -3.83 -9.09
N LEU A 48 26.02 -3.35 -7.91
CA LEU A 48 26.92 -2.89 -6.84
C LEU A 48 27.35 -4.04 -5.90
N GLY A 49 26.95 -5.29 -6.17
CA GLY A 49 27.27 -6.45 -5.33
C GLY A 49 26.48 -6.54 -4.03
N ILE A 50 25.40 -5.77 -3.87
CA ILE A 50 24.54 -5.82 -2.69
C ILE A 50 23.61 -7.04 -2.79
N SER A 51 23.33 -7.68 -1.66
CA SER A 51 22.45 -8.86 -1.63
C SER A 51 21.03 -8.52 -2.06
N ASN A 52 20.41 -9.45 -2.80
CA ASN A 52 19.06 -9.27 -3.33
C ASN A 52 18.03 -9.10 -2.21
N SER A 53 18.10 -9.91 -1.15
CA SER A 53 17.19 -9.84 0.00
C SER A 53 17.25 -8.48 0.70
N PHE A 54 18.45 -7.92 0.88
CA PHE A 54 18.61 -6.60 1.50
C PHE A 54 18.07 -5.48 0.61
N SER A 55 18.30 -5.59 -0.70
CA SER A 55 17.83 -4.63 -1.68
C SER A 55 16.30 -4.61 -1.77
N ILE A 56 15.66 -5.78 -1.76
CA ILE A 56 14.20 -5.92 -1.72
C ILE A 56 13.64 -5.34 -0.42
N LEU A 57 14.30 -5.61 0.72
CA LEU A 57 13.89 -5.07 2.01
C LEU A 57 13.88 -3.54 1.99
N ILE A 58 14.97 -2.90 1.55
CA ILE A 58 15.05 -1.44 1.46
C ILE A 58 14.02 -0.91 0.45
N GLY A 59 13.95 -1.50 -0.73
CA GLY A 59 13.00 -1.10 -1.77
C GLY A 59 11.57 -1.09 -1.25
N ASN A 60 11.12 -2.20 -0.65
CA ASN A 60 9.75 -2.30 -0.13
C ASN A 60 9.50 -1.36 1.04
N THR A 61 10.48 -1.25 1.95
CA THR A 61 10.36 -0.43 3.15
C THR A 61 10.21 1.04 2.80
N PHE A 62 10.95 1.56 1.81
CA PHE A 62 10.94 2.99 1.48
C PHE A 62 10.01 3.33 0.32
N ILE A 63 10.01 2.55 -0.77
CA ILE A 63 9.30 2.90 -2.01
C ILE A 63 7.84 2.44 -1.96
N THR A 64 7.56 1.22 -1.53
CA THR A 64 6.18 0.70 -1.48
C THR A 64 5.36 1.46 -0.44
N SER A 65 5.92 1.68 0.76
CA SER A 65 5.28 2.48 1.81
C SER A 65 5.06 3.94 1.39
N PHE A 66 6.00 4.54 0.65
CA PHE A 66 5.87 5.90 0.12
C PHE A 66 4.77 5.94 -0.94
N SER A 67 4.72 4.96 -1.84
CA SER A 67 3.72 4.88 -2.90
C SER A 67 2.30 4.78 -2.35
N ILE A 68 2.09 3.99 -1.29
CA ILE A 68 0.80 3.87 -0.60
C ILE A 68 0.43 5.19 0.10
N SER A 69 1.38 5.79 0.82
CA SER A 69 1.14 7.04 1.54
C SER A 69 0.88 8.20 0.58
N TYR A 70 1.61 8.24 -0.53
CA TYR A 70 1.45 9.22 -1.60
C TYR A 70 0.08 9.08 -2.27
N ALA A 71 -0.30 7.86 -2.66
CA ALA A 71 -1.60 7.60 -3.25
C ALA A 71 -2.75 8.05 -2.33
N ARG A 72 -2.66 7.76 -1.03
CA ARG A 72 -3.69 8.14 -0.05
C ARG A 72 -3.79 9.65 0.16
N TYR A 73 -2.66 10.34 0.33
CA TYR A 73 -2.65 11.75 0.75
C TYR A 73 -2.64 12.75 -0.41
N PHE A 74 -2.05 12.41 -1.55
CA PHE A 74 -1.96 13.30 -2.71
C PHE A 74 -3.05 13.03 -3.74
N ILE A 75 -3.32 11.76 -4.06
CA ILE A 75 -4.30 11.41 -5.10
C ILE A 75 -5.71 11.43 -4.52
N GLU A 76 -5.93 10.70 -3.43
CA GLU A 76 -7.28 10.51 -2.88
C GLU A 76 -7.72 11.70 -2.01
N SER A 77 -6.94 12.02 -0.98
CA SER A 77 -7.34 13.04 0.00
C SER A 77 -6.93 14.46 -0.38
N ARG A 78 -6.01 14.64 -1.35
CA ARG A 78 -5.40 15.93 -1.75
C ARG A 78 -4.90 16.80 -0.58
N LYS A 79 -4.53 16.17 0.54
CA LYS A 79 -4.01 16.82 1.76
C LYS A 79 -2.52 17.16 1.65
N GLY A 80 -1.79 16.43 0.82
CA GLY A 80 -0.35 16.61 0.64
C GLY A 80 0.49 16.16 1.85
N PHE A 81 1.66 16.77 2.03
CA PHE A 81 2.56 16.47 3.15
C PHE A 81 2.00 17.04 4.46
N CYS A 82 1.58 16.14 5.36
CA CYS A 82 1.02 16.47 6.67
C CYS A 82 1.62 15.56 7.74
N LYS A 83 1.43 15.87 9.03
CA LYS A 83 1.85 14.97 10.13
C LYS A 83 1.28 13.55 9.98
N GLY A 84 0.02 13.45 9.54
CA GLY A 84 -0.62 12.16 9.25
C GLY A 84 -0.03 11.40 8.06
N PHE A 85 0.55 12.11 7.08
CA PHE A 85 1.26 11.47 5.96
C PHE A 85 2.50 10.74 6.48
N TRP A 86 3.34 11.45 7.25
CA TRP A 86 4.56 10.88 7.82
C TRP A 86 4.27 9.73 8.80
N LEU A 87 3.18 9.82 9.57
CA LEU A 87 2.76 8.74 10.45
C LEU A 87 2.29 7.50 9.67
N ASN A 88 1.48 7.67 8.61
CA ASN A 88 1.10 6.55 7.75
C ASN A 88 2.32 5.94 7.04
N TYR A 89 3.21 6.80 6.55
CA TYR A 89 4.44 6.36 5.91
C TYR A 89 5.29 5.50 6.84
N LEU A 90 5.52 5.96 8.07
CA LEU A 90 6.26 5.20 9.08
C LEU A 90 5.56 3.87 9.41
N PHE A 91 4.24 3.88 9.59
CA PHE A 91 3.47 2.66 9.89
C PHE A 91 3.61 1.61 8.80
N PHE A 92 3.48 2.01 7.53
CA PHE A 92 3.66 1.10 6.40
C PHE A 92 5.12 0.70 6.21
N ALA A 93 6.08 1.61 6.40
CA ALA A 93 7.50 1.31 6.29
C ALA A 93 7.91 0.21 7.29
N VAL A 94 7.51 0.34 8.56
CA VAL A 94 7.76 -0.68 9.59
C VAL A 94 7.10 -2.01 9.20
N SER A 95 5.86 -1.97 8.72
CA SER A 95 5.13 -3.18 8.30
C SER A 95 5.84 -3.89 7.13
N PHE A 96 6.23 -3.17 6.09
CA PHE A 96 6.96 -3.74 4.94
C PHE A 96 8.37 -4.18 5.28
N ALA A 97 9.05 -3.50 6.21
CA ALA A 97 10.35 -3.93 6.72
C ALA A 97 10.23 -5.30 7.42
N ILE A 98 9.25 -5.47 8.31
CA ILE A 98 9.00 -6.73 9.01
C ILE A 98 8.65 -7.84 8.02
N ILE A 99 7.70 -7.58 7.10
CA ILE A 99 7.28 -8.58 6.11
C ILE A 99 8.45 -8.99 5.20
N SER A 100 9.21 -8.01 4.68
CA SER A 100 10.35 -8.30 3.80
C SER A 100 11.49 -8.99 4.55
N TYR A 101 11.68 -8.67 5.83
CA TYR A 101 12.67 -9.35 6.67
C TYR A 101 12.30 -10.81 6.94
N LEU A 102 11.05 -11.05 7.36
CA LEU A 102 10.53 -12.40 7.57
C LEU A 102 10.62 -13.26 6.30
N TRP A 103 10.31 -12.66 5.16
CA TRP A 103 10.39 -13.36 3.88
C TRP A 103 11.84 -13.59 3.44
N GLY A 104 12.65 -12.54 3.35
CA GLY A 104 13.98 -12.59 2.73
C GLY A 104 15.08 -13.25 3.58
N TYR A 105 14.89 -13.32 4.90
CA TYR A 105 15.90 -13.85 5.83
C TYR A 105 15.40 -15.07 6.61
N LEU A 106 14.16 -15.02 7.10
CA LEU A 106 13.63 -16.09 7.94
C LEU A 106 13.02 -17.24 7.13
N ASN A 107 12.96 -17.12 5.79
CA ASN A 107 12.45 -18.14 4.85
C ASN A 107 11.15 -18.81 5.34
N PHE A 108 10.21 -18.04 5.89
CA PHE A 108 8.96 -18.56 6.48
C PHE A 108 8.02 -19.28 5.48
N TYR A 109 8.47 -19.50 4.24
CA TYR A 109 7.75 -20.13 3.13
C TYR A 109 8.58 -21.18 2.38
N LEU A 110 9.57 -21.78 3.06
CA LEU A 110 10.24 -23.03 2.67
C LEU A 110 10.19 -24.00 3.87
#